data_AF-A0A8S3ITV5-F1
#
_entry.id   AF-A0A8S3ITV5-F1
#
_cell.length_a   1.000
_cell.length_b   1.000
_cell.length_c   1.000
_cell.angle_alpha   90.00
_cell.angle_beta   90.00
_cell.angle_gamma   90.00
#
_symmetry.space_group_name_H-M   'P 1'
#
loop_
_entity.id
_entity.type
_entity.pdbx_description
1 polymer ?
#
loop_
_entity_poly.entity_id
_entity_poly.type
_entity_poly.pdbx_seq_one_letter_code
_entity_poly.pdbx_strand_id
1 'polypeptide(L)' 'NDMKKYENLIRMTPGVEYIRVTLKDGRVHGCVFIGDTELEETFENLILNQIDVSSYGETLLDPNIDIADYFD' A
#
# COMPACT_ATOMS: atom_id res chain seq x y z
N ASN A 1 -20.62 6.20 16.22
CA ASN A 1 -20.32 7.27 15.24
C ASN A 1 -19.01 6.87 14.59
N ASP A 2 -19.07 5.83 13.76
CA ASP A 2 -17.91 5.14 13.22
C ASP A 2 -17.38 5.91 12.03
N MET A 3 -16.62 6.97 12.33
CA MET A 3 -15.84 7.68 11.34
C MET A 3 -14.72 6.72 10.91
N LYS A 4 -15.04 5.85 9.93
CA LYS A 4 -14.13 4.91 9.26
C LYS A 4 -12.82 5.64 8.97
N LYS A 5 -11.80 5.35 9.79
CA LYS A 5 -10.55 6.11 9.78
C LYS A 5 -9.79 5.77 8.52
N TYR A 6 -9.45 6.81 7.78
CA TYR A 6 -8.43 6.70 6.76
C TYR A 6 -7.08 6.63 7.46
N GLU A 7 -6.23 5.73 7.00
CA GLU A 7 -4.86 5.57 7.47
C GLU A 7 -3.91 5.77 6.29
N ASN A 8 -2.76 6.39 6.54
CA ASN A 8 -1.74 6.57 5.52
C ASN A 8 -0.47 5.85 5.94
N LEU A 9 -0.07 4.88 5.13
CA LEU A 9 1.24 4.26 5.20
C LEU A 9 2.18 5.03 4.28
N ILE A 10 3.37 5.36 4.77
CA ILE A 10 4.34 6.15 4.01
C ILE A 10 5.71 5.50 4.12
N ARG A 11 6.36 5.29 2.97
CA ARG A 11 7.79 4.97 2.86
C ARG A 11 8.45 5.98 1.95
N MET A 12 9.63 6.45 2.33
CA MET A 12 10.43 7.37 1.53
C MET A 12 11.89 6.99 1.60
N THR A 13 12.53 6.93 0.43
CA THR A 13 13.99 6.89 0.30
C THR A 13 14.44 8.21 -0.32
N PRO A 14 15.07 9.14 0.43
CA PRO A 14 15.38 10.47 -0.07
C PRO A 14 16.17 10.46 -1.39
N GLY A 15 15.63 11.15 -2.40
CA GLY A 15 16.23 11.23 -3.74
C GLY A 15 16.05 10.00 -4.62
N VAL A 16 15.34 8.97 -4.14
CA VAL A 16 15.09 7.72 -4.88
C VAL A 16 13.60 7.56 -5.11
N GLU A 17 12.81 7.45 -4.04
CA GLU A 17 11.37 7.14 -4.16
C GLU A 17 10.54 7.73 -3.02
N TYR A 18 9.25 7.91 -3.30
CA TYR A 18 8.23 8.24 -2.31
C TYR A 18 6.98 7.40 -2.58
N ILE A 19 6.54 6.70 -1.55
CA ILE A 19 5.39 5.80 -1.59
C ILE A 19 4.44 6.22 -0.48
N ARG A 20 3.19 6.49 -0.85
CA ARG A 20 2.09 6.71 0.09
C ARG A 20 0.92 5.82 -0.29
N VAL A 21 0.42 5.07 0.67
CA VAL A 21 -0.76 4.22 0.51
C VAL A 21 -1.83 4.67 1.49
N THR A 22 -3.03 4.91 0.99
CA THR A 22 -4.18 5.29 1.80
C THR A 22 -5.08 4.06 1.99
N LEU A 23 -5.22 3.65 3.25
CA LEU A 23 -6.11 2.56 3.66
C LEU A 23 -7.41 3.12 4.23
N LYS A 24 -8.49 2.35 4.07
CA LYS A 24 -9.76 2.55 4.77
C LYS A 24 -10.34 1.19 5.10
N ASP A 25 -10.64 0.96 6.37
CA ASP A 25 -11.15 -0.32 6.87
C ASP A 25 -10.27 -1.51 6.43
N GLY A 26 -8.94 -1.34 6.53
CA GLY A 26 -7.97 -2.37 6.14
C GLY A 26 -7.75 -2.53 4.64
N ARG A 27 -8.45 -1.79 3.77
CA ARG A 27 -8.37 -1.96 2.30
C ARG A 27 -7.71 -0.77 1.63
N VAL A 28 -6.92 -1.04 0.61
CA VAL A 28 -6.29 0.01 -0.20
C VAL A 28 -7.36 0.77 -0.99
N HIS A 29 -7.39 2.09 -0.79
CA HIS A 29 -8.28 3.00 -1.54
C HIS A 29 -7.53 3.84 -2.57
N GLY A 30 -6.21 3.91 -2.46
CA GLY A 30 -5.37 4.62 -3.41
C GLY A 30 -3.95 4.69 -2.93
N CYS A 31 -3.06 4.98 -3.87
CA CYS A 31 -1.65 5.12 -3.63
C CYS A 31 -1.05 6.24 -4.49
N VAL A 32 0.08 6.76 -4.04
CA VAL A 32 0.93 7.69 -4.79
C VAL A 32 2.33 7.08 -4.79
N PHE A 33 2.83 6.77 -5.98
CA PHE A 33 4.18 6.27 -6.20
C PHE A 33 4.96 7.31 -7.00
N ILE A 34 6.17 7.61 -6.54
CA ILE A 34 7.10 8.53 -7.18
C ILE A 34 8.45 7.83 -7.21
N GLY A 35 9.08 7.79 -8.38
CA GLY A 35 10.31 7.02 -8.62
C GLY A 35 10.00 5.72 -9.34
N ASP A 36 10.96 4.80 -9.31
CA ASP A 36 10.84 3.44 -9.84
C ASP A 36 10.54 2.51 -8.66
N THR A 37 9.28 2.07 -8.53
CA THR A 37 8.82 1.36 -7.32
C THR A 37 8.51 -0.11 -7.58
N GLU A 38 8.19 -0.49 -8.81
CA GLU A 38 7.74 -1.83 -9.20
C GLU A 38 6.47 -2.31 -8.46
N LEU A 39 5.77 -1.42 -7.74
CA LEU A 39 4.59 -1.73 -6.91
C LEU A 39 3.25 -1.47 -7.64
N GLU A 40 3.28 -0.93 -8.84
CA GLU A 40 2.10 -0.42 -9.55
C GLU A 40 1.06 -1.51 -9.79
N GLU A 41 1.48 -2.66 -10.33
CA GLU A 41 0.59 -3.78 -10.68
C GLU A 41 0.00 -4.44 -9.42
N THR A 42 0.83 -4.71 -8.41
CA THR A 42 0.36 -5.32 -7.16
C THR A 42 -0.69 -4.43 -6.47
N PHE A 43 -0.44 -3.13 -6.38
CA PHE A 43 -1.39 -2.22 -5.72
C PHE A 43 -2.63 -1.93 -6.56
N GLU A 44 -2.55 -1.95 -7.89
CA GLU A 44 -3.72 -1.96 -8.76
C GLU A 44 -4.62 -3.16 -8.43
N ASN A 45 -4.04 -4.36 -8.34
CA ASN A 45 -4.79 -5.58 -7.97
C ASN A 45 -5.40 -5.49 -6.56
N LEU A 46 -4.66 -4.97 -5.56
CA LEU A 46 -5.19 -4.76 -4.21
C LEU A 46 -6.40 -3.81 -4.19
N ILE A 47 -6.34 -2.72 -4.98
CA ILE A 47 -7.43 -1.75 -5.10
C ILE A 47 -8.63 -2.36 -5.84
N LEU A 48 -8.40 -2.99 -6.99
CA LEU A 48 -9.46 -3.57 -7.83
C LEU A 48 -10.22 -4.67 -7.09
N ASN A 49 -9.50 -5.57 -6.42
CA ASN A 49 -10.09 -6.71 -5.70
C ASN A 49 -10.51 -6.36 -4.27
N GLN A 50 -10.26 -5.13 -3.82
CA GLN A 50 -10.57 -4.66 -2.47
C GLN A 50 -9.98 -5.59 -1.39
N ILE A 51 -8.75 -6.06 -1.55
CA ILE A 51 -8.14 -7.01 -0.62
C ILE A 51 -7.94 -6.35 0.76
N ASP A 52 -8.24 -7.08 1.83
CA ASP A 52 -8.00 -6.62 3.20
C ASP A 52 -6.55 -6.89 3.59
N VAL A 53 -5.80 -5.82 3.84
CA VAL A 53 -4.39 -5.80 4.19
C VAL A 53 -4.14 -5.35 5.64
N SER A 54 -5.20 -5.30 6.47
CA SER A 54 -5.10 -4.87 7.87
C SER A 54 -4.11 -5.69 8.71
N SER A 55 -3.83 -6.94 8.33
CA SER A 55 -2.83 -7.79 8.99
C SER A 55 -1.38 -7.37 8.74
N TYR A 56 -1.11 -6.62 7.66
CA TYR A 56 0.24 -6.21 7.28
C TYR A 56 0.59 -4.84 7.88
N GLY A 57 -0.34 -3.88 7.89
CA GLY A 57 -0.07 -2.55 8.44
C GLY A 57 1.16 -1.91 7.78
N GLU A 58 2.12 -1.42 8.57
CA GLU A 58 3.35 -0.81 8.05
C GLU A 58 4.25 -1.77 7.26
N THR A 59 4.19 -3.08 7.50
CA THR A 59 5.04 -4.05 6.77
C THR A 59 4.62 -4.20 5.31
N LEU A 60 3.43 -3.73 4.94
CA LEU A 60 2.97 -3.69 3.55
C LEU A 60 3.92 -2.88 2.64
N LEU A 61 4.65 -1.92 3.20
CA LEU A 61 5.61 -1.11 2.43
C LEU A 61 7.06 -1.56 2.62
N ASP A 62 7.33 -2.66 3.33
CA ASP A 62 8.70 -3.13 3.57
C ASP A 62 9.33 -3.60 2.25
N PRO A 63 10.44 -2.99 1.78
CA PRO A 63 11.09 -3.37 0.53
C PRO A 63 11.72 -4.77 0.57
N ASN A 64 11.86 -5.38 1.75
CA ASN A 64 12.38 -6.75 1.88
C ASN A 64 11.27 -7.81 1.76
N ILE A 65 10.00 -7.38 1.69
CA ILE A 65 8.86 -8.26 1.51
C ILE A 65 8.39 -8.11 0.07
N ASP A 66 8.42 -9.20 -0.69
CA ASP A 66 7.77 -9.24 -1.99
C ASP A 66 6.27 -9.39 -1.76
N ILE A 67 5.53 -8.29 -1.90
CA ILE A 67 4.09 -8.30 -1.72
C ILE A 67 3.35 -8.94 -2.91
N ALA A 68 3.95 -8.97 -4.10
CA ALA A 68 3.31 -9.53 -5.28
C ALA A 68 3.02 -11.03 -5.07
N ASP A 69 3.99 -11.76 -4.50
CA ASP A 69 3.88 -13.19 -4.16
C ASP A 69 2.71 -13.54 -3.22
N TYR A 70 2.21 -12.58 -2.42
CA TYR A 70 1.10 -12.82 -1.49
C TYR A 70 -0.27 -12.59 -2.12
N PHE A 71 -0.34 -11.85 -3.22
CA PHE A 71 -1.59 -11.33 -3.79
C PHE A 71 -1.83 -11.72 -5.27
N ASP A 72 -0.88 -12.40 -5.91
CA ASP A 72 -1.06 -13.21 -7.13
C ASP A 72 -1.71 -14.57 -6.84
#